data_AF-A0A8C9WYC6-F1
#
_entry.id   AF-A0A8C9WYC6-F1
#
_cell.length_a   1.000
_cell.length_b   1.000
_cell.length_c   1.000
_cell.angle_alpha   90.00
_cell.angle_beta   90.00
_cell.angle_gamma   90.00
#
_symmetry.space_group_name_H-M   'P 1'
#
loop_
_entity.id
_entity.type
_entity.pdbx_description
1 polymer ?
#
loop_
_entity_poly.entity_id
_entity_poly.type
_entity_poly.pdbx_seq_one_letter_code
_entity_poly.pdbx_strand_id
1 'polypeptide(L)'
;MASSEELFDCSICLQLLEGPVTTACGHSYCIKCINSFWDVNNNSGRSYSCPQCRHTFSQRPVLKRNTLLAALLEENKSHSPNAADTYASPGDVECDACTGRKRKASMFCLVCLASYCETHLKPHLEVPPLKKHRLIQASARIKESICGRHDKLLEIYCRTDQLFICLMCVMDEHKGHDTVAVAAEKCEMERRLEGTKQEIADRVLDSERKMAELRGAAGSIRDAAWKACDDIERLSAESILLFVRSVERKRSEMREKVGEAEKAGVDWTHSRLRQLQREVLELRRREDELDQLSLTEDPIQFLQVMTCL
;
A
#
# COMPACT_ATOMS: atom_id res chain seq x y z
N MET A 1 -4.92 9.20 18.58
CA MET A 1 -4.62 8.28 19.69
C MET A 1 -5.84 8.33 20.60
N ALA A 2 -6.62 7.25 20.64
CA ALA A 2 -7.84 7.19 21.44
C ALA A 2 -7.48 7.33 22.93
N SER A 3 -8.23 8.15 23.66
CA SER A 3 -8.11 8.22 25.12
C SER A 3 -8.42 6.85 25.72
N SER A 4 -7.82 6.52 26.85
CA SER A 4 -8.02 5.22 27.54
C SER A 4 -9.49 4.94 27.92
N GLU A 5 -10.38 5.93 27.80
CA GLU A 5 -11.80 5.87 28.16
C GLU A 5 -12.67 5.26 27.04
N GLU A 6 -12.34 5.48 25.76
CA GLU A 6 -13.10 4.96 24.61
C GLU A 6 -13.03 3.42 24.48
N LEU A 7 -12.10 2.77 25.18
CA LEU A 7 -11.91 1.31 25.16
C LEU A 7 -12.95 0.55 26.01
N PHE A 8 -13.68 1.23 26.88
CA PHE A 8 -14.58 0.61 27.87
C PHE A 8 -16.06 0.98 27.69
N ASP A 9 -16.40 1.59 26.57
CA ASP A 9 -17.77 1.98 26.27
C ASP A 9 -18.56 0.85 25.62
N CYS A 10 -19.81 0.69 26.07
CA CYS A 10 -20.76 -0.22 25.49
C CYS A 10 -21.21 0.32 24.12
N SER A 11 -20.98 -0.40 23.04
CA SER A 11 -21.35 0.06 21.69
C SER A 11 -22.87 0.10 21.41
N ILE A 12 -23.71 -0.25 22.39
CA ILE A 12 -25.18 -0.18 22.27
C ILE A 12 -25.72 1.10 22.92
N CYS A 13 -25.35 1.37 24.18
CA CYS A 13 -25.79 2.57 24.89
C CYS A 13 -24.81 3.74 24.80
N LEU A 14 -23.60 3.51 24.28
CA LEU A 14 -22.51 4.48 24.17
C LEU A 14 -22.13 5.10 25.52
N GLN A 15 -22.24 4.29 26.58
CA GLN A 15 -21.84 4.65 27.95
C GLN A 15 -20.86 3.59 28.46
N LEU A 16 -20.09 3.96 29.49
CA LEU A 16 -19.21 3.04 30.20
C LEU A 16 -19.93 1.74 30.59
N LEU A 17 -19.29 0.60 30.36
CA LEU A 17 -19.88 -0.72 30.59
C LEU A 17 -20.39 -0.92 32.04
N GLU A 18 -21.69 -1.16 32.19
CA GLU A 18 -22.33 -1.52 33.45
C GLU A 18 -22.68 -3.01 33.46
N GLY A 19 -22.07 -3.78 34.36
CA GLY A 19 -22.18 -5.24 34.35
C GLY A 19 -21.67 -5.83 33.05
N PRO A 20 -20.37 -5.66 32.72
CA PRO A 20 -19.80 -6.08 31.45
C PRO A 20 -19.97 -7.58 31.24
N VAL A 21 -20.37 -7.95 30.03
CA VAL A 21 -20.36 -9.33 29.53
C VAL A 21 -19.62 -9.36 28.21
N THR A 22 -18.87 -10.44 27.98
CA THR A 22 -18.10 -10.63 26.75
C THR A 22 -18.67 -11.80 25.97
N THR A 23 -19.03 -11.56 24.72
CA THR A 23 -19.54 -12.57 23.80
C THR A 23 -18.39 -13.45 23.28
N ALA A 24 -18.70 -14.62 22.71
CA ALA A 24 -17.65 -15.54 22.21
C ALA A 24 -16.83 -14.96 21.04
N CYS A 25 -17.33 -13.92 20.37
CA CYS A 25 -16.58 -13.17 19.36
C CYS A 25 -15.66 -12.07 19.95
N GLY A 26 -15.53 -12.00 21.28
CA GLY A 26 -14.62 -11.08 21.98
C GLY A 26 -15.18 -9.68 22.28
N HIS A 27 -16.35 -9.33 21.74
CA HIS A 27 -16.98 -8.03 21.97
C HIS A 27 -17.73 -7.97 23.31
N SER A 28 -17.64 -6.81 23.97
CA SER A 28 -18.16 -6.60 25.33
C SER A 28 -19.27 -5.54 25.37
N TYR A 29 -20.30 -5.81 26.19
CA TYR A 29 -21.51 -4.98 26.30
C TYR A 29 -22.00 -4.94 27.74
N CYS A 30 -22.87 -3.98 28.09
CA CYS A 30 -23.64 -4.06 29.32
C CYS A 30 -24.58 -5.27 29.23
N ILE A 31 -24.69 -6.06 30.30
CA ILE A 31 -25.54 -7.26 30.32
C ILE A 31 -27.00 -6.97 29.94
N LYS A 32 -27.52 -5.80 30.35
CA LYS A 32 -28.88 -5.36 30.00
C LYS A 32 -29.00 -5.04 28.51
N CYS A 33 -28.05 -4.26 27.97
CA CYS A 33 -28.08 -3.78 26.60
C CYS A 33 -28.05 -4.92 25.57
N ILE A 34 -27.18 -5.91 25.74
CA ILE A 34 -27.09 -7.04 24.80
C ILE A 34 -28.31 -7.96 24.88
N ASN A 35 -28.89 -8.14 26.08
CA ASN A 35 -30.12 -8.90 26.24
C ASN A 35 -31.30 -8.20 25.56
N SER A 36 -31.49 -6.89 25.80
CA SER A 36 -32.55 -6.12 25.14
C SER A 36 -32.38 -6.10 23.61
N PHE A 37 -31.15 -6.01 23.10
CA PHE A 37 -30.89 -6.11 21.66
C PHE A 37 -31.34 -7.46 21.10
N TRP A 38 -31.02 -8.57 21.77
CA TRP A 38 -31.48 -9.89 21.36
C TRP A 38 -32.99 -10.08 21.52
N ASP A 39 -33.61 -9.51 22.55
CA ASP A 39 -35.06 -9.62 22.78
C ASP A 39 -35.87 -8.89 21.70
N VAL A 40 -35.42 -7.72 21.26
CA VAL A 40 -36.10 -6.92 20.21
C VAL A 40 -35.92 -7.53 18.82
N ASN A 41 -34.74 -8.07 18.52
CA ASN A 41 -34.40 -8.58 17.18
C ASN A 41 -34.88 -10.04 16.94
N ASN A 42 -35.51 -10.68 17.94
CA ASN A 42 -35.94 -12.09 17.86
C ASN A 42 -37.32 -12.30 17.21
N ASN A 43 -37.99 -11.23 16.74
CA ASN A 43 -39.30 -11.33 16.08
C ASN A 43 -39.28 -12.12 14.75
N SER A 44 -38.10 -12.54 14.25
CA SER A 44 -37.96 -13.26 12.98
C SER A 44 -37.34 -14.67 13.12
N GLY A 45 -37.13 -15.16 14.34
CA GLY A 45 -36.85 -16.58 14.63
C GLY A 45 -35.61 -17.21 13.97
N ARG A 46 -34.57 -16.45 13.60
CA ARG A 46 -33.46 -17.03 12.80
C ARG A 46 -32.01 -16.80 13.21
N SER A 47 -31.67 -16.04 14.27
CA SER A 47 -30.34 -16.13 14.93
C SER A 47 -30.13 -15.00 15.92
N TYR A 48 -29.30 -15.25 16.94
CA TYR A 48 -28.73 -14.19 17.78
C TYR A 48 -27.45 -13.70 17.14
N SER A 49 -27.22 -12.39 17.05
CA SER A 49 -26.00 -11.86 16.42
C SER A 49 -25.31 -10.82 17.29
N CYS A 50 -23.99 -10.69 17.10
CA CYS A 50 -23.19 -9.64 17.71
C CYS A 50 -23.48 -8.28 17.03
N PRO A 51 -23.86 -7.23 17.78
CA PRO A 51 -24.09 -5.89 17.21
C PRO A 51 -22.92 -5.30 16.42
N GLN A 52 -21.68 -5.60 16.83
CA GLN A 52 -20.48 -5.00 16.22
C GLN A 52 -19.97 -5.78 15.00
N CYS A 53 -19.77 -7.09 15.12
CA CYS A 53 -19.16 -7.90 14.05
C CYS A 53 -20.14 -8.83 13.31
N ARG A 54 -21.43 -8.82 13.70
CA ARG A 54 -22.50 -9.65 13.11
C ARG A 54 -22.27 -11.16 13.17
N HIS A 55 -21.31 -11.64 13.96
CA HIS A 55 -21.14 -13.06 14.23
C HIS A 55 -22.44 -13.64 14.79
N THR A 56 -22.91 -14.74 14.20
CA THR A 56 -24.20 -15.37 14.51
C THR A 56 -24.04 -16.54 15.47
N PHE A 57 -25.01 -16.69 16.36
CA PHE A 57 -25.11 -17.77 17.32
C PHE A 57 -26.39 -18.55 17.06
N SER A 58 -26.28 -19.88 16.96
CA SER A 58 -27.39 -20.79 16.71
C SER A 58 -28.37 -20.91 17.88
N GLN A 59 -27.90 -20.60 19.09
CA GLN A 59 -28.70 -20.52 20.32
C GLN A 59 -28.33 -19.24 21.09
N ARG A 60 -29.21 -18.81 22.01
CA ARG A 60 -28.95 -17.61 22.82
C ARG A 60 -27.71 -17.85 23.68
N PRO A 61 -26.64 -17.05 23.54
CA PRO A 61 -25.46 -17.21 24.37
C PRO A 61 -25.78 -17.01 25.84
N VAL A 62 -25.29 -17.91 26.70
CA VAL A 62 -25.37 -17.72 28.15
C VAL A 62 -24.33 -16.69 28.56
N LEU A 63 -24.80 -15.53 29.04
CA LEU A 63 -23.94 -14.41 29.42
C LEU A 63 -23.55 -14.53 30.90
N LYS A 64 -22.25 -14.56 31.17
CA LYS A 64 -21.68 -14.41 32.51
C LYS A 64 -20.97 -13.07 32.60
N ARG A 65 -21.09 -12.40 33.76
CA ARG A 65 -20.36 -11.16 34.02
C ARG A 65 -18.86 -11.43 33.86
N ASN A 66 -18.21 -10.61 33.04
CA ASN A 66 -16.76 -10.64 32.91
C ASN A 66 -16.15 -9.98 34.16
N THR A 67 -15.66 -10.81 35.08
CA THR A 67 -15.12 -10.37 36.38
C THR A 67 -13.84 -9.55 36.23
N LEU A 68 -13.01 -9.84 35.23
CA LEU A 68 -11.78 -9.09 34.95
C LEU A 68 -12.10 -7.69 34.43
N LEU A 69 -13.01 -7.59 33.44
CA LEU A 69 -13.41 -6.29 32.90
C LEU A 69 -14.14 -5.45 33.95
N ALA A 70 -14.94 -6.09 34.81
CA ALA A 70 -15.56 -5.44 35.95
C ALA A 70 -14.53 -4.88 36.95
N ALA A 71 -13.51 -5.66 37.30
CA ALA A 71 -12.45 -5.23 38.22
C ALA A 71 -11.65 -4.04 37.65
N LEU A 72 -11.30 -4.09 36.37
CA LEU A 72 -10.61 -2.99 35.69
C LEU A 72 -11.45 -1.70 35.64
N LEU A 73 -12.75 -1.82 35.40
CA LEU A 73 -13.68 -0.69 35.41
C LEU A 73 -13.87 -0.10 36.81
N GLU A 74 -13.82 -0.95 37.85
CA GLU A 74 -13.86 -0.52 39.24
C GLU A 74 -12.54 0.14 39.66
N GLU A 75 -11.40 -0.32 39.13
CA GLU A 75 -10.07 0.29 39.30
C GLU A 75 -9.97 1.66 38.59
N ASN A 76 -10.55 1.78 37.39
CA ASN A 76 -10.67 3.05 36.69
C ASN A 76 -11.62 4.03 37.40
N LYS A 77 -12.66 3.52 38.08
CA LYS A 77 -13.54 4.33 38.94
C LYS A 77 -12.89 4.71 40.27
N SER A 78 -12.02 3.86 40.83
CA SER A 78 -11.29 4.13 42.07
C SER A 78 -10.06 5.04 41.89
N HIS A 79 -9.74 5.41 40.65
CA HIS A 79 -8.96 6.61 40.33
C HIS A 79 -9.73 7.92 40.42
N SER A 80 -11.01 7.90 40.86
CA SER A 80 -11.60 9.07 41.53
C SER A 80 -10.97 9.17 42.93
N PRO A 81 -10.04 10.08 43.21
CA PRO A 81 -9.41 10.16 44.52
C PRO A 81 -10.50 10.55 45.52
N ASN A 82 -10.58 9.82 46.62
CA ASN A 82 -11.25 10.30 47.82
C ASN A 82 -10.62 11.64 48.21
N ALA A 83 -11.38 12.69 47.92
CA ALA A 83 -11.26 14.07 48.35
C ALA A 83 -11.25 14.17 49.89
N ALA A 84 -10.10 13.86 50.51
CA ALA A 84 -9.82 14.18 51.90
C ALA A 84 -8.30 14.35 52.12
N ASP A 85 -7.87 15.61 52.19
CA ASP A 85 -6.60 16.07 52.80
C ASP A 85 -5.26 15.54 52.26
N THR A 86 -5.00 15.70 50.95
CA THR A 86 -3.62 15.60 50.42
C THR A 86 -2.92 16.97 50.42
N TYR A 87 -1.77 17.04 51.09
CA TYR A 87 -0.88 18.20 51.05
C TYR A 87 -0.23 18.32 49.66
N ALA A 88 0.14 19.55 49.27
CA ALA A 88 0.82 19.76 47.99
C ALA A 88 2.19 19.09 48.00
N SER A 89 2.48 18.31 46.95
CA SER A 89 3.79 17.71 46.70
C SER A 89 4.60 18.56 45.71
N PRO A 90 5.92 18.37 45.58
CA PRO A 90 6.71 19.09 44.58
C PRO A 90 6.14 18.94 43.17
N GLY A 91 5.82 20.06 42.51
CA GLY A 91 5.17 20.10 41.20
C GLY A 91 3.65 20.29 41.23
N ASP A 92 3.00 20.15 42.38
CA ASP A 92 1.60 20.53 42.55
C ASP A 92 1.43 22.04 42.65
N VAL A 93 0.28 22.54 42.21
CA VAL A 93 -0.13 23.93 42.47
C VAL A 93 -0.63 24.02 43.91
N GLU A 94 -0.05 24.91 44.69
CA GLU A 94 -0.43 25.14 46.08
C GLU A 94 -1.70 26.00 46.21
N CYS A 95 -2.49 25.76 47.26
CA CYS A 95 -3.63 26.62 47.59
C CYS A 95 -3.19 27.94 48.23
N ASP A 96 -3.62 29.06 47.64
CA ASP A 96 -3.22 30.40 48.11
C ASP A 96 -3.87 30.76 49.45
N ALA A 97 -5.08 30.26 49.73
CA ALA A 97 -5.83 30.54 50.96
C ALA A 97 -5.38 29.75 52.21
N CYS A 98 -4.59 28.68 52.07
CA CYS A 98 -4.08 27.93 53.22
C CYS A 98 -3.11 28.78 54.05
N THR A 99 -3.33 28.92 55.36
CA THR A 99 -2.47 29.69 56.27
C THR A 99 -1.33 28.87 56.90
N GLY A 100 -1.41 27.54 56.85
CA GLY A 100 -0.37 26.60 57.30
C GLY A 100 0.25 25.82 56.15
N ARG A 101 0.49 24.51 56.34
CA ARG A 101 0.97 23.63 55.26
C ARG A 101 -0.02 23.67 54.08
N LYS A 102 0.48 24.01 52.89
CA LYS A 102 -0.34 24.22 51.70
C LYS A 102 -0.89 22.89 51.19
N ARG A 103 -2.19 22.86 50.92
CA ARG A 103 -2.86 21.74 50.24
C ARG A 103 -2.75 21.92 48.73
N LYS A 104 -2.87 20.82 47.99
CA LYS A 104 -2.98 20.85 46.53
C LYS A 104 -4.22 21.64 46.12
N ALA A 105 -4.05 22.62 45.25
CA ALA A 105 -5.15 23.32 44.63
C ALA A 105 -5.80 22.46 43.56
N SER A 106 -7.13 22.40 43.57
CA SER A 106 -7.92 21.73 42.55
C SER A 106 -8.38 22.70 41.48
N MET A 107 -8.78 23.91 41.89
CA MET A 107 -9.35 24.92 41.00
C MET A 107 -8.68 26.27 41.18
N PHE A 108 -8.59 27.04 40.11
CA PHE A 108 -8.21 28.44 40.09
C PHE A 108 -9.44 29.31 39.80
N CYS A 109 -9.62 30.38 40.57
CA CYS A 109 -10.68 31.35 40.34
C CYS A 109 -10.19 32.48 39.45
N LEU A 110 -10.80 32.64 38.28
CA LEU A 110 -10.47 33.71 37.33
C LEU A 110 -10.83 35.12 37.85
N VAL A 111 -11.66 35.21 38.88
CA VAL A 111 -12.05 36.50 39.49
C VAL A 111 -11.12 36.85 40.65
N CYS A 112 -10.84 35.89 41.54
CA CYS A 112 -9.96 36.10 42.68
C CYS A 112 -8.47 36.04 42.32
N LEU A 113 -8.15 35.51 41.13
CA LEU A 113 -6.79 35.22 40.67
C LEU A 113 -5.99 34.35 41.65
N ALA A 114 -6.68 33.38 42.26
CA ALA A 114 -6.14 32.52 43.31
C ALA A 114 -6.54 31.06 43.10
N SER A 115 -5.64 30.18 43.51
CA SER A 115 -5.75 28.72 43.51
C SER A 115 -6.31 28.23 44.85
N TYR A 116 -7.33 27.38 44.79
CA TYR A 116 -8.04 26.86 45.95
C TYR A 116 -7.99 25.33 45.98
N CYS A 117 -7.66 24.77 47.15
CA CYS A 117 -7.94 23.37 47.46
C CYS A 117 -9.44 23.19 47.74
N GLU A 118 -9.94 21.96 47.68
CA GLU A 118 -11.37 21.65 47.81
C GLU A 118 -12.05 22.30 49.03
N THR A 119 -11.37 22.35 50.17
CA THR A 119 -11.90 23.00 51.39
C THR A 119 -12.13 24.49 51.23
N HIS A 120 -11.17 25.22 50.64
CA HIS A 120 -11.29 26.66 50.36
C HIS A 120 -12.09 26.96 49.09
N LEU A 121 -12.39 25.93 48.29
CA LEU A 121 -13.28 26.02 47.14
C LEU A 121 -14.76 26.03 47.56
N LYS A 122 -15.12 25.38 48.69
CA LYS A 122 -16.52 25.29 49.16
C LYS A 122 -17.27 26.63 49.17
N PRO A 123 -16.71 27.75 49.67
CA PRO A 123 -17.39 29.05 49.61
C PRO A 123 -17.74 29.48 48.18
N HIS A 124 -16.89 29.19 47.18
CA HIS A 124 -17.19 29.47 45.78
C HIS A 124 -18.33 28.62 45.21
N LEU A 125 -18.62 27.47 45.82
CA LEU A 125 -19.69 26.57 45.40
C LEU A 125 -20.98 26.76 46.17
N GLU A 126 -20.94 27.36 47.36
CA GLU A 126 -22.09 27.43 48.29
C GLU A 126 -22.61 28.86 48.45
N VAL A 127 -21.71 29.86 48.54
CA VAL A 127 -22.05 31.26 48.83
C VAL A 127 -22.56 31.95 47.56
N PRO A 128 -23.82 32.47 47.53
CA PRO A 128 -24.43 32.97 46.29
C PRO A 128 -23.62 34.04 45.54
N PRO A 129 -23.00 35.04 46.21
CA PRO A 129 -22.11 35.99 45.54
C PRO A 129 -20.85 35.38 44.90
N LEU A 130 -20.36 34.23 45.38
CA LEU A 130 -19.13 33.60 44.88
C LEU A 130 -19.41 32.51 43.85
N LYS A 131 -20.63 31.95 43.80
CA LYS A 131 -21.08 30.99 42.77
C LYS A 131 -20.95 31.50 41.34
N LYS A 132 -21.02 32.82 41.14
CA LYS A 132 -20.81 33.46 39.83
C LYS A 132 -19.34 33.54 39.41
N HIS A 133 -18.40 33.23 40.30
CA HIS A 133 -16.99 33.24 39.95
C HIS A 133 -16.67 32.06 39.05
N ARG A 134 -16.04 32.34 37.91
CA ARG A 134 -15.60 31.29 36.99
C ARG A 134 -14.38 30.58 37.54
N LEU A 135 -14.46 29.26 37.65
CA LEU A 135 -13.41 28.38 38.11
C LEU A 135 -12.88 27.54 36.95
N ILE A 136 -11.57 27.35 36.90
CA ILE A 136 -10.90 26.43 35.96
C ILE A 136 -9.96 25.51 36.74
N GLN A 137 -9.55 24.38 36.17
CA GLN A 137 -8.64 23.45 36.85
C GLN A 137 -7.31 24.13 37.14
N ALA A 138 -6.80 24.02 38.38
CA ALA A 138 -5.52 24.59 38.74
C ALA A 138 -4.38 23.90 37.95
N SER A 139 -3.46 24.69 37.40
CA SER A 139 -2.28 24.22 36.69
C SER A 139 -1.11 25.19 36.88
N ALA A 140 0.12 24.68 36.81
CA ALA A 140 1.31 25.52 37.03
C ALA A 140 1.40 26.69 36.02
N ARG A 141 0.90 26.49 34.80
CA ARG A 141 0.89 27.48 33.72
C ARG A 141 -0.19 28.55 33.86
N ILE A 142 -1.14 28.42 34.78
CA ILE A 142 -2.17 29.46 34.96
C ILE A 142 -1.56 30.79 35.44
N LYS A 143 -0.43 30.77 36.15
CA LYS A 143 0.27 32.00 36.50
C LYS A 143 0.77 32.77 35.27
N GLU A 144 1.02 32.09 34.16
CA GLU A 144 1.38 32.70 32.86
C GLU A 144 0.18 33.41 32.20
N SER A 145 -1.05 33.18 32.67
CA SER A 145 -2.26 33.87 32.21
C SER A 145 -2.55 35.18 32.94
N ILE A 146 -1.68 35.58 33.86
CA ILE A 146 -1.79 36.82 34.64
C ILE A 146 -0.73 37.82 34.16
N CYS A 147 -1.16 39.05 33.90
CA CYS A 147 -0.26 40.14 33.54
C CYS A 147 0.65 40.49 34.71
N GLY A 148 1.96 40.31 34.54
CA GLY A 148 2.95 40.62 35.57
C GLY A 148 3.02 42.11 35.99
N ARG A 149 2.50 43.04 35.16
CA ARG A 149 2.48 44.47 35.49
C ARG A 149 1.22 44.91 36.23
N HIS A 150 0.06 44.39 35.80
CA HIS A 150 -1.24 44.90 36.26
C HIS A 150 -1.99 43.94 37.17
N ASP A 151 -1.49 42.71 37.33
CA ASP A 151 -2.15 41.65 38.10
C ASP A 151 -3.60 41.42 37.65
N LYS A 152 -3.78 41.35 36.32
CA LYS A 152 -5.05 41.13 35.61
C LYS A 152 -4.90 40.00 34.62
N LEU A 153 -6.00 39.31 34.30
CA LEU A 153 -5.98 38.25 33.28
C LEU A 153 -5.57 38.78 31.90
N LEU A 154 -4.80 37.96 31.19
CA LEU A 154 -4.41 38.17 29.81
C LEU A 154 -5.52 37.69 28.87
N GLU A 155 -6.60 38.47 28.78
CA GLU A 155 -7.78 38.12 27.99
C GLU A 155 -7.74 38.66 26.54
N ILE A 156 -6.72 39.48 26.22
CA ILE A 156 -6.57 40.15 24.93
C ILE A 156 -5.27 39.68 24.26
N TYR A 157 -5.34 39.41 22.96
CA TYR A 157 -4.18 39.16 22.11
C TYR A 157 -3.93 40.38 21.24
N CYS A 158 -2.73 40.95 21.31
CA CYS A 158 -2.29 42.00 20.42
C CYS A 158 -1.66 41.37 19.18
N ARG A 159 -2.28 41.54 18.01
CA ARG A 159 -1.78 41.02 16.73
C ARG A 159 -0.56 41.77 16.23
N THR A 160 -0.48 43.07 16.54
CA THR A 160 0.67 43.93 16.17
C THR A 160 1.95 43.42 16.82
N ASP A 161 1.92 43.16 18.13
CA ASP A 161 3.12 42.73 18.88
C ASP A 161 3.20 41.21 19.09
N GLN A 162 2.12 40.49 18.76
CA GLN A 162 1.96 39.04 18.96
C GLN A 162 2.09 38.60 20.42
N LEU A 163 1.50 39.39 21.32
CA LEU A 163 1.58 39.17 22.78
C LEU A 163 0.19 39.03 23.41
N PHE A 164 0.12 38.24 24.47
CA PHE A 164 -1.02 38.19 25.38
C PHE A 164 -0.93 39.35 26.38
N ILE A 165 -1.99 40.17 26.45
CA ILE A 165 -2.05 41.40 27.25
C ILE A 165 -3.36 41.48 28.04
N CYS A 166 -3.40 42.29 29.09
CA CYS A 166 -4.63 42.58 29.83
C CYS A 166 -5.27 43.90 29.36
N LEU A 167 -6.49 44.19 29.78
CA LEU A 167 -7.20 45.43 29.39
C LEU A 167 -6.47 46.72 29.79
N MET A 168 -5.68 46.73 30.87
CA MET A 168 -4.88 47.90 31.25
C MET A 168 -3.72 48.13 30.26
N CYS A 169 -3.05 47.05 29.83
CA CYS A 169 -2.01 47.13 28.79
C CYS A 169 -2.54 47.72 27.47
N VAL A 170 -3.79 47.42 27.11
CA VAL A 170 -4.45 48.00 25.91
C VAL A 170 -4.59 49.51 26.04
N MET A 171 -4.93 50.01 27.23
CA MET A 171 -5.13 51.44 27.47
C MET A 171 -3.81 52.22 27.59
N ASP A 172 -2.73 51.54 27.96
CA ASP A 172 -1.40 52.11 28.16
C ASP A 172 -0.49 51.91 26.94
N GLU A 173 0.35 50.87 26.96
CA GLU A 173 1.43 50.66 25.98
C GLU A 173 0.95 50.18 24.60
N HIS A 174 -0.18 49.47 24.54
CA HIS A 174 -0.71 48.91 23.28
C HIS A 174 -1.85 49.76 22.70
N LYS A 175 -1.90 51.04 23.06
CA LYS A 175 -2.96 51.94 22.61
C LYS A 175 -2.87 52.16 21.10
N GLY A 176 -3.93 51.76 20.39
CA GLY A 176 -4.02 51.88 18.94
C GLY A 176 -3.45 50.69 18.16
N HIS A 177 -2.99 49.64 18.84
CA HIS A 177 -2.61 48.38 18.19
C HIS A 177 -3.84 47.57 17.79
N ASP A 178 -3.65 46.62 16.86
CA ASP A 178 -4.69 45.65 16.53
C ASP A 178 -4.80 44.62 17.67
N THR A 179 -5.87 44.71 18.43
CA THR A 179 -6.11 43.86 19.61
C THR A 179 -7.45 43.16 19.50
N VAL A 180 -7.47 41.88 19.85
CA VAL A 180 -8.65 41.03 19.78
C VAL A 180 -8.75 40.16 21.04
N ALA A 181 -9.94 39.71 21.41
CA ALA A 181 -10.08 38.75 22.51
C ALA A 181 -9.34 37.44 22.18
N VAL A 182 -8.64 36.86 23.16
CA VAL A 182 -7.88 35.60 22.99
C VAL A 182 -8.76 34.47 22.44
N ALA A 183 -10.02 34.39 22.88
CA ALA A 183 -10.95 33.37 22.40
C ALA A 183 -11.27 33.52 20.90
N ALA A 184 -11.39 34.76 20.41
CA ALA A 184 -11.64 35.04 19.00
C ALA A 184 -10.40 34.77 18.15
N GLU A 185 -9.21 35.19 18.61
CA GLU A 185 -7.95 34.87 17.91
C GLU A 185 -7.71 33.37 17.81
N LYS A 186 -7.94 32.64 18.90
CA LYS A 186 -7.83 31.17 18.91
C LYS A 186 -8.74 30.55 17.84
N CYS A 187 -10.00 30.96 17.79
CA CYS A 187 -10.96 30.46 16.80
C CYS A 187 -10.50 30.76 15.35
N GLU A 188 -9.90 31.94 15.13
CA GLU A 188 -9.33 32.30 13.83
C GLU A 188 -8.10 31.47 13.46
N MET A 189 -7.16 31.28 14.41
CA MET A 189 -6.00 30.42 14.22
C MET A 189 -6.41 28.96 13.96
N GLU A 190 -7.41 28.44 14.67
CA GLU A 190 -7.95 27.08 14.46
C GLU A 190 -8.53 26.94 13.05
N ARG A 191 -9.29 27.92 12.57
CA ARG A 191 -9.83 27.91 11.21
C ARG A 191 -8.74 27.96 10.14
N ARG A 192 -7.71 28.80 10.33
CA ARG A 192 -6.56 28.87 9.43
C ARG A 192 -5.77 27.56 9.39
N LEU A 193 -5.59 26.95 10.56
CA LEU A 193 -4.94 25.65 10.69
C LEU A 193 -5.72 24.58 9.93
N GLU A 194 -7.04 24.57 10.06
CA GLU A 194 -7.89 23.60 9.36
C GLU A 194 -7.86 23.78 7.84
N GLY A 195 -7.90 25.02 7.36
CA GLY A 195 -7.71 25.32 5.92
C GLY A 195 -6.36 24.81 5.39
N THR A 196 -5.28 25.06 6.14
CA THR A 196 -3.94 24.59 5.75
C THR A 196 -3.86 23.05 5.74
N LYS A 197 -4.48 22.37 6.71
CA LYS A 197 -4.54 20.91 6.73
C LYS A 197 -5.29 20.35 5.52
N GLN A 198 -6.41 20.96 5.15
CA GLN A 198 -7.18 20.56 3.98
C GLN A 198 -6.37 20.74 2.68
N GLU A 199 -5.70 21.89 2.52
CA GLU A 199 -4.83 22.14 1.37
C GLU A 199 -3.70 21.10 1.25
N ILE A 200 -3.09 20.72 2.38
CA ILE A 200 -2.08 19.66 2.40
C ILE A 200 -2.69 18.32 2.00
N ALA A 201 -3.85 17.96 2.55
CA ALA A 201 -4.53 16.70 2.21
C ALA A 201 -4.86 16.61 0.72
N ASP A 202 -5.40 17.69 0.13
CA ASP A 202 -5.74 17.76 -1.29
C ASP A 202 -4.49 17.62 -2.17
N ARG A 203 -3.38 18.28 -1.80
CA ARG A 203 -2.10 18.17 -2.52
C ARG A 203 -1.47 16.78 -2.42
N VAL A 204 -1.63 16.11 -1.28
CA VAL A 204 -1.18 14.72 -1.12
C VAL A 204 -1.96 13.82 -2.06
N LEU A 205 -3.29 13.90 -2.07
CA LEU A 205 -4.15 13.09 -2.95
C LEU A 205 -3.84 13.33 -4.44
N ASP A 206 -3.65 14.58 -4.86
CA ASP A 206 -3.23 14.92 -6.22
C ASP A 206 -1.87 14.32 -6.58
N SER A 207 -0.90 14.39 -5.66
CA SER A 207 0.43 13.82 -5.85
C SER A 207 0.38 12.29 -5.95
N GLU A 208 -0.44 11.64 -5.13
CA GLU A 208 -0.65 10.18 -5.18
C GLU A 208 -1.26 9.73 -6.50
N ARG A 209 -2.27 10.46 -7.01
CA ARG A 209 -2.84 10.20 -8.34
C ARG A 209 -1.79 10.32 -9.44
N LYS A 210 -1.02 11.42 -9.45
CA LYS A 210 0.05 11.63 -10.44
C LYS A 210 1.12 10.53 -10.39
N MET A 211 1.47 10.08 -9.19
CA MET A 211 2.40 8.95 -9.02
C MET A 211 1.84 7.64 -9.60
N ALA A 212 0.54 7.39 -9.47
CA ALA A 212 -0.11 6.22 -10.06
C ALA A 212 -0.12 6.30 -11.60
N GLU A 213 -0.44 7.45 -12.17
CA GLU A 213 -0.39 7.70 -13.62
C GLU A 213 1.01 7.48 -14.20
N LEU A 214 2.05 8.02 -13.56
CA LEU A 214 3.43 7.83 -13.98
C LEU A 214 3.87 6.36 -13.92
N ARG A 215 3.47 5.62 -12.87
CA ARG A 215 3.73 4.18 -12.79
C ARG A 215 3.04 3.41 -13.91
N GLY A 216 1.80 3.77 -14.23
CA GLY A 216 1.06 3.21 -15.36
C GLY A 216 1.78 3.44 -16.69
N ALA A 217 2.17 4.69 -16.96
CA ALA A 217 2.91 5.06 -18.17
C ALA A 217 4.25 4.30 -18.30
N ALA A 218 5.01 4.18 -17.21
CA ALA A 218 6.25 3.40 -17.20
C ALA A 218 6.00 1.91 -17.52
N GLY A 219 4.90 1.35 -17.00
CA GLY A 219 4.45 -0.01 -17.35
C GLY A 219 4.17 -0.15 -18.85
N SER A 220 3.37 0.76 -19.42
CA SER A 220 3.06 0.74 -20.86
C SER A 220 4.29 0.89 -21.75
N ILE A 221 5.26 1.72 -21.36
CA ILE A 221 6.53 1.86 -22.10
C ILE A 221 7.30 0.54 -22.11
N ARG A 222 7.43 -0.12 -20.95
CA ARG A 222 8.13 -1.40 -20.84
C ARG A 222 7.43 -2.48 -21.67
N ASP A 223 6.10 -2.56 -21.60
CA ASP A 223 5.34 -3.56 -22.32
C ASP A 223 5.42 -3.33 -23.85
N ALA A 224 5.39 -2.07 -24.29
CA ALA A 224 5.61 -1.71 -25.69
C ALA A 224 7.02 -2.06 -26.18
N ALA A 225 8.05 -1.86 -25.36
CA ALA A 225 9.42 -2.22 -25.68
C ALA A 225 9.58 -3.73 -25.88
N TRP A 226 9.05 -4.55 -24.97
CA TRP A 226 9.09 -6.00 -25.09
C TRP A 226 8.30 -6.51 -26.30
N LYS A 227 7.13 -5.94 -26.56
CA LYS A 227 6.37 -6.28 -27.76
C LYS A 227 7.15 -6.00 -29.04
N ALA A 228 7.88 -4.89 -29.10
CA ALA A 228 8.73 -4.57 -30.24
C ALA A 228 9.88 -5.58 -30.39
N CYS A 229 10.50 -6.02 -29.29
CA CYS A 229 11.49 -7.09 -29.30
C CYS A 229 10.90 -8.40 -29.85
N ASP A 230 9.75 -8.83 -29.32
CA ASP A 230 9.06 -10.06 -29.76
C ASP A 230 8.73 -10.02 -31.26
N ASP A 231 8.27 -8.86 -31.75
CA ASP A 231 7.97 -8.67 -33.17
C ASP A 231 9.23 -8.78 -34.05
N ILE A 232 10.35 -8.20 -33.61
CA ILE A 232 11.64 -8.32 -34.31
C ILE A 232 12.12 -9.77 -34.32
N GLU A 233 12.05 -10.47 -33.19
CA GLU A 233 12.45 -11.87 -33.09
C GLU A 233 11.60 -12.75 -34.02
N ARG A 234 10.29 -12.55 -34.03
CA ARG A 234 9.36 -13.26 -34.91
C ARG A 234 9.67 -13.01 -36.39
N LEU A 235 9.81 -11.75 -36.79
CA LEU A 235 10.12 -11.38 -38.19
C LEU A 235 11.49 -11.91 -38.64
N SER A 236 12.48 -11.89 -37.74
CA SER A 236 13.80 -12.42 -38.00
C SER A 236 13.76 -13.95 -38.19
N ALA A 237 13.06 -14.66 -37.31
CA ALA A 237 12.88 -16.11 -37.43
C ALA A 237 12.18 -16.51 -38.73
N GLU A 238 11.14 -15.78 -39.13
CA GLU A 238 10.44 -16.02 -40.40
C GLU A 238 11.35 -15.76 -41.60
N SER A 239 12.13 -14.68 -41.57
CA SER A 239 13.10 -14.36 -42.63
C SER A 239 14.20 -15.42 -42.76
N ILE A 240 14.76 -15.87 -41.63
CA ILE A 240 15.76 -16.95 -41.59
C ILE A 240 15.18 -18.23 -42.19
N LEU A 241 13.96 -18.61 -41.79
CA LEU A 241 13.28 -19.80 -42.29
C LEU A 241 13.10 -19.77 -43.81
N LEU A 242 12.64 -18.65 -44.35
CA LEU A 242 12.47 -18.47 -45.81
C LEU A 242 13.81 -18.52 -46.54
N PHE A 243 14.85 -17.88 -45.99
CA PHE A 243 16.18 -17.91 -46.56
C PHE A 243 16.76 -19.33 -46.60
N VAL A 244 16.68 -20.05 -45.48
CA VAL A 244 17.13 -21.45 -45.38
C VAL A 244 16.42 -22.31 -46.42
N ARG A 245 15.09 -22.25 -46.52
CA ARG A 245 14.34 -23.00 -47.55
C ARG A 245 14.78 -22.66 -48.98
N SER A 246 15.02 -21.38 -49.26
CA SER A 246 15.45 -20.93 -50.60
C SER A 246 16.82 -21.51 -50.96
N VAL A 247 17.77 -21.47 -50.01
CA VAL A 247 19.12 -22.02 -50.17
C VAL A 247 19.08 -23.54 -50.31
N GLU A 248 18.28 -24.24 -49.49
CA GLU A 248 18.14 -25.70 -49.57
C GLU A 248 17.55 -26.14 -50.91
N ARG A 249 16.52 -25.46 -51.41
CA ARG A 249 15.97 -25.70 -52.74
C ARG A 249 17.04 -25.52 -53.83
N LYS A 250 17.80 -24.42 -53.79
CA LYS A 250 18.88 -24.18 -54.75
C LYS A 250 19.98 -25.24 -54.68
N ARG A 251 20.31 -25.72 -53.48
CA ARG A 251 21.24 -26.83 -53.27
C ARG A 251 20.72 -28.14 -53.91
N SER A 252 19.44 -28.44 -53.77
CA SER A 252 18.81 -29.61 -54.40
C SER A 252 18.80 -29.51 -55.92
N GLU A 253 18.40 -28.36 -56.48
CA GLU A 253 18.44 -28.11 -57.93
C GLU A 253 19.85 -28.28 -58.50
N MET A 254 20.86 -27.76 -57.81
CA MET A 254 22.26 -27.93 -58.23
C MET A 254 22.67 -29.41 -58.20
N ARG A 255 22.31 -30.14 -57.14
CA ARG A 255 22.63 -31.57 -57.01
C ARG A 255 22.00 -32.40 -58.13
N GLU A 256 20.75 -32.11 -58.48
CA GLU A 256 20.05 -32.78 -59.58
C GLU A 256 20.78 -32.55 -60.91
N LYS A 257 21.11 -31.29 -61.24
CA LYS A 257 21.88 -30.96 -62.45
C LYS A 257 23.25 -31.64 -62.51
N VAL A 258 23.95 -31.73 -61.38
CA VAL A 258 25.22 -32.47 -61.30
C VAL A 258 24.99 -33.95 -61.57
N GLY A 259 23.95 -34.55 -60.98
CA GLY A 259 23.60 -35.95 -61.22
C GLY A 259 23.19 -36.24 -62.67
N GLU A 260 22.45 -35.33 -63.31
CA GLU A 260 22.11 -35.42 -64.74
C GLU A 260 23.37 -35.37 -65.63
N ALA A 261 24.29 -34.44 -65.34
CA ALA A 261 25.55 -34.31 -66.08
C ALA A 261 26.46 -35.53 -65.87
N GLU A 262 26.55 -36.03 -64.64
CA GLU A 262 27.28 -37.26 -64.31
C GLU A 262 26.72 -38.45 -65.09
N LYS A 263 25.40 -38.67 -65.02
CA LYS A 263 24.72 -39.76 -65.73
C LYS A 263 24.94 -39.68 -67.24
N ALA A 264 24.76 -38.51 -67.84
CA ALA A 264 24.99 -38.30 -69.26
C ALA A 264 26.44 -38.63 -69.67
N GLY A 265 27.42 -38.21 -68.86
CA GLY A 265 28.83 -38.52 -69.08
C GLY A 265 29.14 -40.02 -68.97
N VAL A 266 28.58 -40.69 -67.96
CA VAL A 266 28.72 -42.14 -67.75
C VAL A 266 28.08 -42.93 -68.91
N ASP A 267 26.86 -42.58 -69.32
CA ASP A 267 26.14 -43.23 -70.42
C ASP A 267 26.87 -43.08 -71.76
N TRP A 268 27.42 -41.89 -72.03
CA TRP A 268 28.26 -41.65 -73.21
C TRP A 268 29.52 -42.52 -73.18
N THR A 269 30.22 -42.56 -72.05
CA THR A 269 31.45 -43.35 -71.87
C THR A 269 31.18 -44.84 -72.07
N HIS A 270 30.10 -45.38 -71.49
CA HIS A 270 29.69 -46.76 -71.70
C HIS A 270 29.37 -47.06 -73.17
N SER A 271 28.70 -46.13 -73.85
CA SER A 271 28.39 -46.29 -75.27
C SER A 271 29.64 -46.32 -76.14
N ARG A 272 30.61 -45.45 -75.86
CA ARG A 272 31.92 -45.43 -76.53
C ARG A 272 32.73 -46.70 -76.22
N LEU A 273 32.72 -47.17 -74.98
CA LEU A 273 33.37 -48.42 -74.59
C LEU A 273 32.79 -49.61 -75.36
N ARG A 274 31.46 -49.73 -75.46
CA ARG A 274 30.80 -50.78 -76.25
C ARG A 274 31.16 -50.69 -77.74
N GLN A 275 31.33 -49.49 -78.27
CA GLN A 275 31.78 -49.31 -79.64
C GLN A 275 33.21 -49.83 -79.82
N LEU A 276 34.15 -49.40 -78.97
CA LEU A 276 35.55 -49.84 -79.01
C LEU A 276 35.68 -51.35 -78.80
N GLN A 277 34.87 -51.95 -77.93
CA GLN A 277 34.83 -53.40 -77.73
C GLN A 277 34.44 -54.15 -79.02
N ARG A 278 33.47 -53.63 -79.79
CA ARG A 278 33.08 -54.21 -81.08
C ARG A 278 34.19 -54.08 -82.12
N GLU A 279 34.82 -52.90 -82.19
CA GLU A 279 35.95 -52.66 -83.08
C GLU A 279 37.12 -53.60 -82.77
N VAL A 280 37.46 -53.81 -81.48
CA VAL A 280 38.50 -54.76 -81.05
C VAL A 280 38.14 -56.20 -81.45
N LEU A 281 36.88 -56.62 -81.27
CA LEU A 281 36.45 -57.97 -81.66
C LEU A 281 36.51 -58.18 -83.18
N GLU A 282 36.18 -57.16 -83.97
CA GLU A 282 36.28 -57.21 -85.43
C GLU A 282 37.73 -57.25 -85.90
N LEU A 283 38.60 -56.43 -85.31
CA LEU A 283 40.04 -56.44 -85.61
C LEU A 283 40.68 -57.78 -85.26
N ARG A 284 40.35 -58.37 -84.09
CA ARG A 284 40.82 -59.71 -83.72
C ARG A 284 40.34 -60.78 -84.69
N ARG A 285 39.09 -60.70 -85.16
CA ARG A 285 38.58 -61.63 -86.19
C ARG A 285 39.37 -61.51 -87.48
N ARG A 286 39.65 -60.30 -87.95
CA ARG A 286 40.47 -60.07 -89.16
C ARG A 286 41.91 -60.53 -88.97
N GLU A 287 42.47 -60.33 -87.79
CA GLU A 287 43.79 -60.86 -87.42
C GLU A 287 43.80 -62.38 -87.52
N ASP A 288 42.81 -63.07 -86.92
CA ASP A 288 42.68 -64.53 -87.01
C ASP A 288 42.50 -65.02 -88.48
N GLU A 289 41.71 -64.30 -89.30
CA GLU A 289 41.52 -64.60 -90.73
C GLU A 289 42.84 -64.48 -91.52
N LEU A 290 43.64 -63.43 -91.25
CA LEU A 290 44.95 -63.23 -91.86
C LEU A 290 45.96 -64.29 -91.40
N ASP A 291 45.96 -64.65 -90.11
CA ASP A 291 46.80 -65.71 -89.57
C ASP A 291 46.48 -67.07 -90.22
N GLN A 292 45.20 -67.41 -90.41
CA GLN A 292 44.82 -68.63 -91.13
C GLN A 292 45.27 -68.61 -92.59
N LEU A 293 45.19 -67.47 -93.26
CA LEU A 293 45.70 -67.32 -94.63
C LEU A 293 47.21 -67.51 -94.71
N SER A 294 47.96 -67.01 -93.73
CA SER A 294 49.42 -67.18 -93.66
C SER A 294 49.87 -68.64 -93.57
N LEU A 295 49.00 -69.52 -93.06
CA LEU A 295 49.24 -70.96 -92.92
C LEU A 295 48.84 -71.77 -94.18
N THR A 296 48.31 -71.11 -95.23
CA THR A 296 47.87 -71.78 -96.45
C THR A 296 49.07 -72.10 -97.35
N GLU A 297 49.35 -73.38 -97.59
CA GLU A 297 50.53 -73.83 -98.35
C GLU A 297 50.37 -73.73 -99.88
N ASP A 298 49.14 -73.73 -100.41
CA ASP A 298 48.87 -73.64 -101.86
C ASP A 298 48.96 -72.18 -102.36
N PRO A 299 49.95 -71.84 -103.21
CA PRO A 299 50.15 -70.47 -103.70
C PRO A 299 48.96 -69.92 -104.51
N ILE A 300 48.16 -70.77 -105.14
CA ILE A 300 47.01 -70.34 -105.95
C ILE A 300 45.84 -69.95 -105.06
N GLN A 301 45.52 -70.76 -104.04
CA GLN A 301 44.46 -70.45 -103.08
C GLN A 301 44.79 -69.21 -102.23
N PHE A 302 46.05 -69.07 -101.82
CA PHE A 302 46.52 -67.88 -101.10
C PHE A 302 46.27 -66.59 -101.90
N LEU A 303 46.67 -66.59 -103.18
CA LEU A 303 46.50 -65.42 -104.06
C LEU A 303 45.03 -65.12 -104.41
N GLN A 304 44.19 -66.14 -104.57
CA GLN A 304 42.76 -65.97 -104.85
C GLN A 304 42.00 -65.33 -103.67
N VAL A 305 42.31 -65.71 -102.43
CA VAL A 305 41.65 -65.12 -101.25
C VAL A 305 42.18 -63.72 -100.96
N MET A 306 43.49 -63.47 -101.17
CA MET A 306 44.09 -62.13 -101.07
C MET A 306 43.49 -61.10 -102.03
N THR A 307 43.02 -61.52 -103.21
CA THR A 307 42.36 -60.60 -104.17
C THR A 307 40.91 -60.23 -103.80
N CYS A 308 40.33 -60.87 -102.78
CA CYS A 308 38.93 -60.70 -102.36
C CYS A 308 38.76 -60.09 -100.96
N LEU A 309 39.84 -59.88 -100.21
CA LEU A 309 39.90 -59.20 -98.91
C LEU A 309 40.07 -57.69 -99.06
#